data_AF-A0ABD3T4S7-F1
#
_entry.id   AF-A0ABD3T4S7-F1
#
_cell.length_a   1.000
_cell.length_b   1.000
_cell.length_c   1.000
_cell.angle_alpha   90.00
_cell.angle_beta   90.00
_cell.angle_gamma   90.00
#
_symmetry.space_group_name_H-M   'P 1'
#
loop_
_entity.id
_entity.type
_entity.pdbx_description
1 polymer ?
#
loop_
_entity_poly.entity_id
_entity_poly.type
_entity_poly.pdbx_seq_one_letter_code
_entity_poly.pdbx_strand_id
1 'polypeptide(L)' 'MRTTIVMALVLLFAVIGMPAALADWGCPFEENLCDLHCRRDVRCKGGYCRSITFFLECKCDLCPSLIESIKVS' A
#
# COMPACT_ATOMS: atom_id res chain seq x y z
N MET A 1 -27.42 -21.68 16.99
CA MET A 1 -27.60 -21.30 15.57
C MET A 1 -27.44 -19.80 15.31
N ARG A 2 -27.92 -18.89 16.18
CA ARG A 2 -27.68 -17.43 15.99
C ARG A 2 -26.23 -17.01 16.24
N THR A 3 -25.57 -17.57 17.25
CA THR A 3 -24.19 -17.23 17.64
C THR A 3 -23.13 -17.64 16.62
N THR A 4 -23.35 -18.74 15.91
CA THR A 4 -22.45 -19.22 14.84
C THR A 4 -22.46 -18.30 13.63
N ILE A 5 -23.61 -17.70 13.31
CA ILE A 5 -23.75 -16.72 12.22
C ILE A 5 -23.01 -15.43 12.56
N VAL A 6 -23.12 -14.96 13.81
CA VAL A 6 -22.43 -13.76 14.28
C VAL A 6 -20.91 -13.95 14.24
N MET A 7 -20.39 -15.10 14.69
CA MET A 7 -18.96 -15.40 14.62
C MET A 7 -18.45 -15.51 13.18
N ALA A 8 -19.24 -16.09 12.28
CA ALA A 8 -18.90 -16.15 10.85
C ALA A 8 -18.82 -14.76 10.21
N LEU A 9 -19.72 -13.84 10.58
CA LEU A 9 -19.68 -12.45 10.10
C LEU A 9 -18.46 -11.69 10.63
N VAL A 10 -18.09 -11.85 11.90
CA VAL A 10 -16.89 -11.20 12.48
C VAL A 10 -15.61 -11.66 11.79
N LEU A 11 -15.50 -12.95 11.46
CA LEU A 11 -14.35 -13.47 10.70
C LEU A 11 -14.29 -12.90 9.28
N LEU A 12 -15.43 -12.72 8.61
CA LEU A 12 -15.48 -12.08 7.30
C LEU A 12 -15.02 -10.62 7.37
N PHE A 13 -15.45 -9.86 8.39
CA PHE A 13 -15.01 -8.47 8.58
C PHE A 13 -13.52 -8.34 8.93
N ALA A 14 -12.94 -9.33 9.63
CA ALA A 14 -11.50 -9.33 9.96
C ALA A 14 -10.60 -9.49 8.72
N VAL A 15 -11.08 -10.15 7.66
CA VAL A 15 -10.32 -10.35 6.40
C VAL A 15 -10.32 -9.11 5.51
N ILE A 16 -11.34 -8.23 5.62
CA ILE A 16 -11.46 -7.00 4.82
C ILE A 16 -10.49 -5.89 5.29
N GLY A 17 -9.90 -6.05 6.48
CA GLY A 17 -8.94 -5.11 7.06
C GLY A 17 -7.49 -5.31 6.62
N MET A 18 -7.19 -6.38 5.87
CA MET A 18 -5.85 -6.57 5.29
C MET A 18 -5.76 -5.70 4.03
N PRO A 19 -4.82 -4.73 3.97
CA PRO A 19 -4.67 -3.92 2.78
C PRO A 19 -4.24 -4.86 1.64
N ALA A 20 -5.17 -5.12 0.71
CA ALA A 20 -4.91 -5.71 -0.59
C ALA A 20 -3.90 -4.90 -1.44
N ALA A 21 -3.36 -3.79 -0.90
CA ALA A 21 -2.40 -2.91 -1.54
C ALA A 21 -0.96 -3.45 -1.60
N LEU A 22 -0.70 -4.64 -1.08
CA LEU A 22 0.67 -5.19 -0.96
C LEU A 22 1.21 -5.83 -2.24
N ALA A 23 0.54 -5.72 -3.40
CA ALA A 23 1.06 -6.28 -4.66
C ALA A 23 0.60 -5.54 -5.94
N ASP A 24 0.03 -4.33 -5.83
CA ASP A 24 -0.85 -3.81 -6.90
C ASP A 24 -0.19 -2.85 -7.91
N TRP A 25 1.14 -2.70 -7.88
CA TRP A 25 1.83 -1.68 -8.68
C TRP A 25 3.10 -2.19 -9.37
N GLY A 26 3.09 -3.46 -9.80
CA GLY A 26 4.19 -4.08 -10.56
C GLY A 26 5.31 -4.70 -9.72
N CYS A 27 5.36 -4.43 -8.43
CA CYS A 27 6.29 -5.06 -7.49
C CYS A 27 6.03 -6.58 -7.35
N PRO A 28 7.06 -7.47 -7.35
CA PRO A 28 8.51 -7.20 -7.37
C PRO A 28 9.14 -7.13 -8.77
N PHE A 29 8.41 -7.47 -9.82
CA PHE A 29 8.99 -7.73 -11.15
C PHE A 29 9.13 -6.47 -12.01
N GLU A 30 8.40 -5.42 -11.67
CA GLU A 30 8.14 -4.27 -12.52
C GLU A 30 8.15 -2.96 -11.70
N GLU A 31 9.29 -2.67 -11.09
CA GLU A 31 9.51 -1.47 -10.25
C GLU A 31 9.21 -0.16 -10.99
N ASN A 32 9.39 -0.12 -12.31
CA ASN A 32 9.01 1.04 -13.14
C ASN A 32 7.51 1.34 -13.07
N LEU A 33 6.65 0.33 -12.92
CA LEU A 33 5.21 0.52 -12.80
C LEU A 33 4.87 1.21 -11.48
N CYS A 34 5.59 0.85 -10.41
CA CYS A 34 5.48 1.48 -9.09
C CYS A 34 5.94 2.94 -9.14
N ASP A 35 7.10 3.23 -9.74
CA ASP A 35 7.59 4.61 -9.90
C ASP A 35 6.60 5.47 -10.72
N LEU A 36 6.06 4.91 -11.82
CA LEU A 36 5.06 5.59 -12.65
C LEU A 36 3.77 5.87 -11.89
N HIS A 37 3.26 4.89 -11.14
CA HIS A 37 2.08 5.04 -10.30
C HIS A 37 2.28 6.17 -9.28
N CYS A 38 3.40 6.14 -8.54
CA CYS A 38 3.70 7.15 -7.55
C CYS A 38 3.82 8.55 -8.16
N ARG A 39 4.38 8.69 -9.36
CA ARG A 39 4.49 9.99 -10.04
C ARG A 39 3.18 10.51 -10.63
N ARG A 40 2.39 9.63 -11.26
CA ARG A 40 1.20 10.03 -12.02
C ARG A 40 -0.05 10.11 -11.16
N ASP A 41 -0.28 9.08 -10.34
CA ASP A 41 -1.53 8.90 -9.60
C ASP A 41 -1.43 9.57 -8.23
N VAL A 42 -0.33 9.33 -7.51
CA VAL A 42 -0.12 9.87 -6.16
C VAL A 42 0.57 11.24 -6.17
N ARG A 43 1.11 11.67 -7.33
CA ARG A 43 1.82 12.96 -7.51
C ARG A 43 3.06 13.10 -6.61
N CYS A 44 3.72 11.99 -6.29
CA CYS A 44 5.01 11.95 -5.60
C CYS A 44 6.18 12.08 -6.57
N LYS A 45 7.42 12.25 -6.07
CA LYS A 45 8.60 12.39 -6.94
C LYS A 45 9.06 11.06 -7.54
N GLY A 46 8.71 9.94 -6.91
CA GLY A 46 9.02 8.59 -7.37
C GLY A 46 8.53 7.52 -6.41
N GLY A 47 8.82 6.27 -6.73
CA GLY A 47 8.49 5.11 -5.88
C GLY A 47 9.41 3.92 -6.15
N TYR A 48 9.43 2.97 -5.22
CA TYR A 48 10.28 1.77 -5.29
C TYR A 48 9.60 0.57 -4.63
N CYS A 49 10.05 -0.64 -4.98
CA CYS A 49 9.58 -1.85 -4.33
C CYS A 49 10.32 -2.09 -3.01
N ARG A 50 9.59 -2.24 -1.91
CA ARG A 50 10.17 -2.24 -0.57
C ARG A 50 10.80 -3.59 -0.23
N SER A 51 12.13 -3.62 -0.10
CA SER A 51 12.90 -4.83 0.18
C SER A 51 12.47 -5.59 1.44
N ILE A 52 12.06 -4.88 2.51
CA ILE A 52 11.61 -5.53 3.76
C ILE A 52 10.36 -6.39 3.59
N THR A 53 9.60 -6.15 2.52
CA THR A 53 8.37 -6.88 2.18
C THR A 53 8.61 -7.90 1.07
N PHE A 54 9.86 -8.34 0.88
CA PHE A 54 10.24 -9.16 -0.29
C PHE A 54 9.91 -8.48 -1.62
N PHE A 55 10.01 -7.15 -1.66
CA PHE A 55 9.66 -6.33 -2.83
C PHE A 55 8.20 -6.49 -3.29
N LEU A 56 7.29 -6.87 -2.41
CA LEU A 56 5.85 -6.98 -2.75
C LEU A 56 5.17 -5.61 -2.63
N GLU A 57 5.56 -4.80 -1.65
CA GLU A 57 4.97 -3.48 -1.42
C GLU A 57 5.62 -2.42 -2.32
N CYS A 58 4.80 -1.66 -3.06
CA CYS A 58 5.22 -0.43 -3.71
C CYS A 58 5.15 0.74 -2.73
N LYS A 59 6.25 1.48 -2.58
CA LYS A 59 6.35 2.62 -1.67
C LYS A 59 6.69 3.89 -2.43
N CYS A 60 5.85 4.91 -2.27
CA CYS A 60 6.09 6.24 -2.85
C CYS A 60 6.92 7.13 -1.93
N ASP A 61 7.87 7.86 -2.52
CA ASP A 61 8.76 8.77 -1.80
C ASP A 61 8.57 10.22 -2.27
N LEU A 62 8.93 11.15 -1.37
CA LEU A 62 8.97 12.59 -1.66
C LEU A 62 7.61 13.11 -2.18
N CYS A 63 6.53 12.70 -1.53
CA CYS A 63 5.19 13.17 -1.81
C CYS A 63 4.97 14.59 -1.24
N PRO A 64 4.20 15.47 -1.90
CA PRO A 64 3.98 16.84 -1.45
C PRO A 64 3.43 16.93 -0.02
N SER A 65 2.55 16.01 0.39
CA SER A 65 2.03 15.90 1.76
C SER A 65 3.07 15.45 2.80
N LEU A 66 4.09 14.68 2.40
CA LEU A 66 5.22 14.29 3.25
C LEU A 66 6.28 15.40 3.34
N ILE A 67 6.43 16.21 2.30
CA ILE A 67 7.39 17.33 2.27
C ILE A 67 6.98 18.42 3.26
N GLU A 68 5.69 18.69 3.44
CA GLU A 68 5.23 19.59 4.51
C GLU A 68 5.61 19.06 5.90
N SER A 69 5.59 17.74 6.11
CA SER A 69 5.99 17.14 7.40
C SER A 69 7.50 17.18 7.64
N ILE A 70 8.33 17.10 6.58
CA ILE A 70 9.80 17.19 6.70
C ILE A 70 10.26 18.63 6.89
N LYS A 71 9.54 19.62 6.34
CA LYS A 71 9.93 21.04 6.45
C LYS A 71 9.68 21.65 7.84
N VAL A 72 8.98 20.92 8.71
CA VAL A 72 8.65 21.34 10.09
C VAL A 72 9.57 20.66 11.13
N SER A 73 10.51 19.80 10.71
CA SER A 73 11.54 19.23 11.60
C SER A 73 12.86 20.01 11.55
#